data_AF-A0A7G3V0X8-F1
#
_entry.id   AF-A0A7G3V0X8-F1
#
_cell.length_a   1.000
_cell.length_b   1.000
_cell.length_c   1.000
_cell.angle_alpha   90.00
_cell.angle_beta   90.00
_cell.angle_gamma   90.00
#
_symmetry.space_group_name_H-M   'P 1'
#
loop_
_entity.id
_entity.type
_entity.pdbx_description
1 polymer ?
#
loop_
_entity_poly.entity_id
_entity_poly.type
_entity_poly.pdbx_seq_one_letter_code
_entity_poly.pdbx_strand_id
1 'polypeptide(L)'
;MARKGNPISVRLDLNRSSDPSWFSEYYYSKSVYHDLNLRSYFGSIRQPTRLTFGFRIGRCILLHCPKRTFLYFCIPRRRPRRLKRR
;
A
#
# COMPACT_ATOMS: atom_id res chain seq x y z
N MET A 1 -9.92 -16.30 26.91
CA MET A 1 -9.61 -15.36 25.80
C MET A 1 -8.67 -16.07 24.82
N ALA A 2 -9.06 -16.22 23.54
CA ALA A 2 -8.21 -16.86 22.53
C ALA A 2 -7.22 -15.85 21.94
N ARG A 3 -5.94 -16.23 21.84
CA ARG A 3 -4.92 -15.40 21.17
C ARG A 3 -5.14 -15.48 19.66
N LYS A 4 -5.56 -14.38 19.03
CA LYS A 4 -5.78 -14.32 17.58
C LYS A 4 -4.51 -13.88 16.87
N GLY A 5 -3.92 -14.80 16.10
CA GLY A 5 -2.74 -14.51 15.28
C GLY A 5 -3.06 -13.61 14.07
N ASN A 6 -2.02 -12.97 13.52
CA ASN A 6 -2.15 -12.15 12.33
C ASN A 6 -2.41 -13.04 11.09
N PRO A 7 -3.53 -12.87 10.36
CA PRO A 7 -3.80 -13.66 9.17
C PRO A 7 -2.81 -13.41 8.03
N ILE A 8 -2.06 -12.30 8.06
CA ILE A 8 -1.04 -11.95 7.04
C ILE A 8 0.18 -12.85 7.18
N SER A 9 0.67 -13.08 8.41
CA SER A 9 1.86 -13.91 8.63
C SER A 9 1.64 -15.37 8.25
N VAL A 10 0.41 -15.86 8.38
CA VAL A 10 0.04 -17.25 8.04
C VAL A 10 -0.15 -17.47 6.54
N ARG A 11 -0.42 -16.41 5.77
CA ARG A 11 -0.78 -16.52 4.34
C ARG A 11 0.31 -16.04 3.38
N LEU A 12 1.44 -15.57 3.91
CA LEU A 12 2.62 -15.25 3.10
C LEU A 12 3.01 -16.49 2.29
N ASP A 13 3.36 -16.31 1.03
CA ASP A 13 3.79 -17.33 0.07
C ASP A 13 2.73 -18.35 -0.40
N LEU A 14 1.59 -18.47 0.30
CA LEU A 14 0.46 -19.32 -0.14
C LEU A 14 -0.58 -18.53 -0.95
N ASN A 15 -1.16 -17.48 -0.35
CA ASN A 15 -2.25 -16.69 -0.94
C ASN A 15 -1.92 -15.19 -1.01
N ARG A 16 -0.72 -14.80 -0.58
CA ARG A 16 -0.25 -13.41 -0.55
C ARG A 16 1.25 -13.38 -0.80
N SER A 17 1.66 -12.59 -1.78
CA SER A 17 3.06 -12.18 -1.96
C SER A 17 3.43 -10.97 -1.10
N SER A 18 4.72 -10.80 -0.84
CA SER A 18 5.27 -9.56 -0.27
C SER A 18 5.01 -8.38 -1.21
N ASP A 19 4.69 -7.21 -0.63
CA ASP A 19 4.39 -6.00 -1.41
C ASP A 19 5.63 -5.47 -2.18
N PRO A 20 6.85 -5.46 -1.58
CA PRO A 20 8.08 -5.24 -2.32
C PRO A 20 8.66 -6.55 -2.88
N SER A 21 9.02 -6.55 -4.17
CA SER A 21 9.73 -7.67 -4.81
C SER A 21 11.14 -7.24 -5.22
N TRP A 22 12.11 -7.41 -4.32
CA TRP A 22 13.51 -7.11 -4.58
C TRP A 22 14.43 -7.91 -3.66
N PHE A 23 15.70 -8.01 -4.06
CA PHE A 23 16.74 -8.64 -3.28
C PHE A 23 18.01 -7.78 -3.30
N SER A 24 18.62 -7.58 -2.14
CA SER A 24 19.90 -6.89 -2.01
C SER A 24 20.56 -7.35 -0.72
N GLU A 25 21.80 -7.80 -0.80
CA GLU A 25 22.56 -8.24 0.38
C GLU A 25 23.18 -7.04 1.10
N TYR A 26 23.88 -6.16 0.37
CA TYR A 26 24.58 -5.02 0.95
C TYR A 26 23.67 -3.84 1.31
N TYR A 27 22.61 -3.58 0.53
CA TYR A 27 21.74 -2.41 0.72
C TYR A 27 20.39 -2.74 1.38
N TYR A 28 20.24 -3.93 1.96
CA TYR A 28 18.96 -4.39 2.50
C TYR A 28 18.30 -3.37 3.44
N SER A 29 19.03 -2.93 4.47
CA SER A 29 18.52 -2.01 5.48
C SER A 29 18.06 -0.67 4.89
N LYS A 30 18.81 -0.17 3.90
CA LYS A 30 18.48 1.09 3.22
C LYS A 30 17.21 0.96 2.37
N SER A 31 17.07 -0.15 1.65
CA SER A 31 15.90 -0.43 0.83
C SER A 31 14.64 -0.64 1.67
N VAL A 32 14.73 -1.37 2.79
CA VAL A 32 13.62 -1.52 3.73
C VAL A 32 13.19 -0.16 4.30
N TYR A 33 14.14 0.68 4.72
CA TYR A 33 13.85 2.00 5.24
C TYR A 33 13.14 2.88 4.19
N HIS A 34 13.60 2.82 2.95
CA HIS A 34 12.99 3.53 1.84
C HIS A 34 11.53 3.09 1.59
N ASP A 35 11.26 1.78 1.60
CA ASP A 35 9.91 1.24 1.40
C ASP A 35 8.94 1.65 2.53
N LEU A 36 9.40 1.64 3.78
CA LEU A 36 8.62 2.10 4.93
C LEU A 36 8.28 3.60 4.81
N ASN A 37 9.26 4.42 4.41
CA ASN A 37 9.06 5.86 4.24
C ASN A 37 8.07 6.16 3.12
N LEU A 38 8.18 5.49 1.97
CA LEU A 38 7.24 5.63 0.87
C LEU A 38 5.82 5.25 1.32
N ARG A 39 5.67 4.14 2.04
CA ARG A 39 4.37 3.70 2.53
C ARG A 39 3.75 4.69 3.52
N SER A 40 4.56 5.27 4.41
CA SER A 40 4.15 6.32 5.34
C SER A 40 3.72 7.59 4.59
N TYR A 41 4.54 8.02 3.63
CA TYR A 41 4.29 9.19 2.80
C TYR A 41 2.99 9.07 1.99
N PHE A 42 2.76 7.95 1.31
CA PHE A 42 1.50 7.74 0.58
C PHE A 42 0.28 7.62 1.49
N GLY A 43 0.47 7.16 2.74
CA GLY A 43 -0.58 7.15 3.75
C GLY A 43 -0.96 8.54 4.26
N SER A 44 -0.01 9.49 4.29
CA SER A 44 -0.27 10.88 4.70
C SER A 44 -0.88 11.72 3.58
N ILE A 45 -0.64 11.36 2.31
CA ILE A 45 -1.24 12.04 1.17
C ILE A 45 -2.76 11.82 1.17
N ARG A 46 -3.48 12.90 1.53
CA ARG A 46 -4.94 13.04 1.48
C ARG A 46 -5.68 11.97 2.31
N GLN A 47 -5.59 12.09 3.63
CA GLN A 47 -6.57 11.49 4.53
C GLN A 47 -7.99 11.86 4.05
N PRO A 48 -8.97 10.95 4.14
CA PRO A 48 -10.32 11.22 3.66
C PRO A 48 -10.97 12.36 4.46
N THR A 49 -10.81 13.58 3.98
CA THR A 49 -11.49 14.76 4.52
C THR A 49 -12.98 14.54 4.35
N ARG A 50 -13.75 14.58 5.44
CA ARG A 50 -15.21 14.32 5.47
C ARG A 50 -16.03 15.03 4.38
N LEU A 51 -15.51 16.12 3.81
CA LEU A 51 -16.23 17.03 2.91
C LEU A 51 -16.00 16.78 1.41
N THR A 52 -14.80 16.36 1.01
CA THR A 52 -14.45 16.02 -0.38
C THR A 52 -14.14 14.54 -0.45
N PHE A 53 -14.71 13.82 -1.42
CA PHE A 53 -14.48 12.39 -1.64
C PHE A 53 -12.97 12.08 -1.57
N GLY A 54 -12.53 11.58 -0.41
CA GLY A 54 -11.12 11.47 -0.08
C GLY A 54 -10.41 10.56 -1.06
N PHE A 55 -9.34 11.07 -1.68
CA PHE A 55 -8.47 10.26 -2.52
C PHE A 55 -7.61 9.38 -1.61
N ARG A 56 -8.14 8.24 -1.18
CA ARG A 56 -7.34 7.25 -0.43
C ARG A 56 -6.66 6.32 -1.42
N ILE A 57 -5.34 6.37 -1.47
CA ILE A 57 -4.54 5.36 -2.16
C ILE A 57 -4.74 4.04 -1.40
N GLY A 58 -5.32 3.03 -2.05
CA GLY A 58 -5.75 1.79 -1.38
C GLY A 58 -4.57 0.89 -1.04
N ARG A 59 -3.76 0.57 -2.05
CA ARG A 59 -2.51 -0.18 -1.94
C ARG A 59 -1.49 0.40 -2.91
N CYS A 60 -0.23 0.47 -2.49
CA CYS A 60 0.91 0.67 -3.38
C CYS A 60 1.72 -0.62 -3.43
N ILE A 61 2.01 -1.11 -4.63
CA ILE A 61 2.90 -2.25 -4.86
C ILE A 61 4.20 -1.67 -5.42
N LEU A 62 5.33 -2.05 -4.81
CA LEU A 62 6.66 -1.54 -5.11
C LEU A 62 7.46 -2.64 -5.78
N LEU A 63 7.92 -2.40 -7.01
CA LEU A 63 8.80 -3.35 -7.69
C LEU A 63 10.12 -2.66 -7.99
N HIS A 64 11.17 -3.05 -7.27
CA HIS A 64 12.49 -2.48 -7.48
C HIS A 64 13.28 -3.34 -8.46
N CYS A 65 13.70 -2.70 -9.55
CA CYS A 65 14.68 -3.21 -10.49
C CYS A 65 16.00 -2.45 -10.29
N PRO A 66 17.16 -3.01 -10.71
CA PRO A 66 18.48 -2.43 -10.43
C PRO A 66 18.68 -0.97 -10.82
N LYS A 67 17.94 -0.48 -11.83
CA LYS A 67 18.01 0.91 -12.31
C LYS A 67 16.66 1.65 -12.28
N ARG A 68 15.57 0.99 -11.88
CA ARG A 68 14.20 1.50 -12.02
C ARG A 68 13.32 1.00 -10.89
N THR A 69 12.44 1.85 -10.40
CA THR A 69 11.45 1.48 -9.39
C THR A 69 10.05 1.67 -9.97
N PHE A 70 9.28 0.60 -10.06
CA PHE A 70 7.89 0.65 -10.53
C PHE A 70 6.95 0.82 -9.34
N LEU A 71 6.03 1.76 -9.48
CA LEU A 71 5.01 2.11 -8.49
C LEU A 71 3.63 1.80 -9.08
N TYR A 72 2.96 0.78 -8.54
CA TYR A 72 1.60 0.45 -8.94
C TYR A 72 0.61 0.92 -7.87
N PHE A 73 -0.24 1.88 -8.24
CA PHE A 73 -1.27 2.42 -7.35
C PHE A 73 -2.63 1.77 -7.63
N CYS A 74 -3.18 1.07 -6.63
CA CYS A 74 -4.56 0.61 -6.67
C CYS A 74 -5.47 1.71 -6.10
N ILE A 75 -6.04 2.52 -6.99
CA ILE A 75 -6.93 3.62 -6.63
C ILE A 75 -8.39 3.13 -6.66
N PRO A 76 -9.17 3.25 -5.57
CA PRO A 76 -10.57 2.90 -5.59
C PRO A 76 -11.35 3.84 -6.53
N ARG A 77 -12.28 3.27 -7.31
CA ARG A 77 -13.13 4.06 -8.23
C ARG A 77 -13.95 5.06 -7.43
N ARG A 78 -13.83 6.36 -7.73
CA ARG A 78 -14.64 7.43 -7.12
C ARG A 78 -16.10 7.17 -7.49
N ARG A 79 -16.97 6.93 -6.50
CA ARG A 79 -18.42 6.89 -6.74
C ARG A 79 -18.91 8.34 -6.88
N PRO A 80 -19.52 8.74 -8.01
CA PRO A 80 -20.19 10.03 -8.06
C PRO A 80 -21.27 10.04 -6.96
N ARG A 81 -21.35 11.14 -6.19
CA ARG A 81 -22.47 11.34 -5.26
C ARG A 81 -23.74 11.15 -6.08
N ARG A 82 -24.53 10.12 -5.79
CA ARG A 82 -25.91 10.06 -6.28
C ARG A 82 -26.58 11.31 -5.72
N LEU A 83 -26.73 12.34 -6.55
CA LEU A 83 -27.65 13.43 -6.25
C LEU A 83 -28.99 12.75 -6.03
N LYS A 84 -29.49 12.78 -4.78
CA LYS A 84 -30.88 12.44 -4.52
C LYS A 84 -31.70 13.39 -5.41
N ARG A 85 -32.25 12.88 -6.51
CA ARG A 85 -33.32 13.57 -7.23
C ARG A 85 -34.45 13.69 -6.21
N ARG A 86 -34.70 14.92 -5.77
CA ARG A 86 -35.91 15.27 -5.04
C ARG A 86 -37.11 15.12 -5.96
#